data_AF-A0A183SV81-F1
#
_entry.id   AF-A0A183SV81-F1
#
_cell.length_a   1.000
_cell.length_b   1.000
_cell.length_c   1.000
_cell.angle_alpha   90.00
_cell.angle_beta   90.00
_cell.angle_gamma   90.00
#
_symmetry.space_group_name_H-M   'P 1'
#
loop_
_entity.id
_entity.type
_entity.pdbx_description
1 polymer ?
#
loop_
_entity_poly.entity_id
_entity_poly.type
_entity_poly.pdbx_seq_one_letter_code
_entity_poly.pdbx_strand_id
1 'polypeptide(L)'
;MGFVISSRGHEDNHHISYLLLYKGIPTRCRCGHWFKLVDYDEYEAARDRYWNRVKNEPENMKLLKELEDTEQVLQQLLEESKTMTRNSVGATEMMDKLLINWNKYKTTYGQIRRKIDMACLSDIR
;
A
#
# COMPACT_ATOMS: atom_id res chain seq x y z
N MET A 1 13.24 -6.49 -20.64
CA MET A 1 11.94 -6.29 -21.33
C MET A 1 10.87 -6.69 -20.33
N GLY A 2 10.06 -5.75 -19.84
CA GLY A 2 9.06 -6.02 -18.80
C GLY A 2 7.65 -5.81 -19.35
N PHE A 3 6.75 -6.75 -19.10
CA PHE A 3 5.34 -6.64 -19.48
C PHE A 3 4.51 -6.41 -18.23
N VAL A 4 3.58 -5.45 -18.28
CA VAL A 4 2.59 -5.25 -17.22
C VAL A 4 1.23 -5.65 -17.76
N ILE A 5 0.56 -6.56 -17.06
CA ILE A 5 -0.82 -6.96 -17.35
C ILE A 5 -1.74 -5.97 -16.61
N SER A 6 -2.41 -5.10 -17.35
CA SER A 6 -3.37 -4.15 -16.79
C SER A 6 -4.78 -4.71 -16.93
N SER A 7 -5.24 -5.53 -15.98
CA SER A 7 -6.64 -5.98 -15.93
C SER A 7 -7.47 -5.02 -15.06
N ARG A 8 -8.19 -4.09 -15.70
CA ARG A 8 -9.47 -3.57 -15.20
C ARG A 8 -10.15 -2.67 -16.22
N GLY A 9 -11.24 -3.18 -16.79
CA GLY A 9 -12.20 -2.43 -17.59
C GLY A 9 -13.27 -3.36 -18.16
N HIS A 10 -14.40 -3.46 -17.45
CA HIS A 10 -15.66 -4.14 -17.78
C HIS A 10 -15.69 -5.67 -17.74
N GLU A 11 -16.79 -6.20 -17.17
CA GLU A 11 -17.11 -7.63 -16.99
C GLU A 11 -17.29 -8.42 -18.31
N ASP A 12 -17.10 -7.82 -19.49
CA ASP A 12 -17.41 -8.48 -20.78
C ASP A 12 -16.29 -8.39 -21.83
N ASN A 13 -15.02 -8.48 -21.45
CA ASN A 13 -13.96 -8.63 -22.47
C ASN A 13 -12.95 -9.74 -22.13
N HIS A 14 -13.09 -10.86 -22.83
CA HIS A 14 -12.14 -11.99 -22.88
C HIS A 14 -10.84 -11.62 -23.63
N HIS A 15 -10.30 -10.41 -23.43
CA HIS A 15 -9.15 -9.91 -24.18
C HIS A 15 -8.01 -9.54 -23.23
N ILE A 16 -6.90 -10.27 -23.33
CA ILE A 16 -5.67 -9.93 -22.63
C ILE A 16 -5.14 -8.61 -23.21
N SER A 17 -5.19 -7.54 -22.42
CA SER A 17 -4.58 -6.25 -22.77
C SER A 17 -3.15 -6.21 -22.24
N TYR A 18 -2.17 -6.15 -23.13
CA TYR A 18 -0.75 -5.99 -22.79
C TYR A 18 -0.30 -4.53 -22.99
N LEU A 19 0.57 -4.06 -22.10
CA LEU A 19 1.28 -2.79 -22.24
C LEU A 19 2.78 -3.09 -22.30
N LEU A 20 3.43 -2.67 -23.39
CA LEU A 20 4.87 -2.78 -23.54
C LEU A 20 5.53 -1.59 -22.84
N LEU A 21 6.45 -1.87 -21.92
CA LEU A 21 7.22 -0.85 -21.21
C LEU A 21 8.70 -1.00 -21.53
N TYR A 22 9.34 0.13 -21.81
CA TYR A 22 10.78 0.24 -21.96
C TYR A 22 11.39 0.84 -20.69
N LYS A 23 12.54 0.32 -20.25
CA LYS A 23 13.23 0.82 -19.05
C LYS A 23 13.50 2.32 -19.23
N GLY A 24 13.13 3.12 -18.22
CA GLY A 24 13.35 4.57 -18.23
C GLY A 24 12.32 5.40 -19.00
N ILE A 25 11.45 4.81 -19.82
CA ILE A 25 10.49 5.54 -20.64
C ILE A 25 9.08 5.46 -20.03
N PRO A 26 8.51 6.58 -19.54
CA PRO A 26 7.13 6.59 -19.04
C PRO A 26 6.14 6.40 -20.20
N THR A 27 5.20 5.47 -20.03
CA THR A 27 4.19 5.09 -21.02
C THR A 27 2.81 5.25 -20.43
N ARG A 28 1.89 5.92 -21.14
CA ARG A 28 0.51 6.11 -20.70
C ARG A 28 -0.38 4.94 -21.15
N CYS A 29 -1.05 4.29 -20.22
CA CYS A 29 -2.03 3.25 -20.51
C CYS A 29 -3.36 3.86 -20.98
N ARG A 30 -4.17 3.07 -21.70
CA ARG A 30 -5.52 3.46 -22.14
C ARG A 30 -6.46 3.81 -20.99
N CYS A 31 -6.21 3.30 -19.78
CA CYS A 31 -6.94 3.66 -18.56
C CYS A 31 -6.55 5.04 -17.99
N GLY A 32 -5.65 5.78 -18.64
CA GLY A 32 -5.23 7.12 -18.26
C GLY A 32 -4.02 7.18 -17.31
N HIS A 33 -3.61 6.05 -16.72
CA HIS A 33 -2.48 5.97 -15.80
C HIS A 33 -1.13 5.93 -16.54
N TRP A 34 -0.09 6.50 -15.92
CA TRP A 34 1.28 6.46 -16.41
C TRP A 34 2.07 5.36 -15.71
N PHE A 35 2.88 4.64 -16.49
CA PHE A 35 3.74 3.56 -16.01
C PHE A 35 5.17 3.82 -16.46
N LYS A 36 6.15 3.72 -15.56
CA LYS A 36 7.58 3.77 -15.90
C LYS A 36 8.22 2.50 -15.36
N LEU A 37 8.90 1.76 -16.23
CA LEU A 37 9.66 0.60 -15.81
C LEU A 37 11.01 1.08 -15.25
N VAL A 38 11.25 0.81 -13.98
CA VAL A 38 12.45 1.17 -13.22
C VAL A 38 13.05 -0.08 -12.60
N ASP A 39 14.34 -0.02 -12.25
CA ASP A 39 14.94 -1.08 -11.45
C ASP A 39 14.37 -1.08 -10.03
N TYR A 40 14.28 -2.26 -9.41
CA TYR A 40 13.79 -2.37 -8.04
C TYR A 40 14.73 -1.65 -7.07
N ASP A 41 16.04 -1.83 -7.23
CA ASP A 41 17.03 -1.22 -6.33
C ASP A 41 17.06 0.31 -6.48
N GLU A 42 16.91 0.79 -7.73
CA GLU A 42 16.78 2.22 -8.03
C GLU A 42 15.52 2.82 -7.37
N TYR A 43 14.39 2.09 -7.41
CA TYR A 43 13.14 2.50 -6.77
C TYR A 43 13.28 2.51 -5.24
N GLU A 44 13.79 1.45 -4.62
CA GLU A 44 13.98 1.37 -3.17
C GLU A 44 14.91 2.48 -2.67
N ALA A 45 16.02 2.74 -3.38
CA ALA A 45 16.93 3.83 -3.00
C ALA A 45 16.27 5.21 -3.13
N ALA A 46 15.47 5.46 -4.17
CA ALA A 46 14.73 6.72 -4.31
C ALA A 46 13.68 6.90 -3.21
N ARG A 47 12.96 5.81 -2.91
CA ARG A 47 11.99 5.72 -1.82
C ARG A 47 12.62 6.09 -0.48
N ASP A 48 13.75 5.47 -0.15
CA ASP A 48 14.42 5.67 1.13
C ASP A 48 14.99 7.08 1.26
N ARG A 49 15.57 7.64 0.18
CA ARG A 49 16.01 9.04 0.16
C ARG A 49 14.86 10.01 0.42
N TYR A 50 13.73 9.81 -0.25
CA TYR A 50 12.56 10.67 -0.04
C TYR A 50 12.02 10.51 1.37
N TRP A 51 11.77 9.28 1.82
CA TRP A 51 11.20 9.03 3.12
C TRP A 51 12.07 9.58 4.25
N ASN A 52 13.40 9.45 4.17
CA ASN A 52 14.30 10.03 5.17
C ASN A 52 14.23 11.56 5.26
N ARG A 53 13.87 12.27 4.18
CA ARG A 53 13.68 13.72 4.20
C ARG A 53 12.37 14.12 4.89
N VAL A 54 11.29 13.40 4.61
CA VAL A 54 9.94 13.81 5.00
C VAL A 54 9.42 13.13 6.28
N LYS A 55 10.04 12.04 6.75
CA LYS A 55 9.54 11.26 7.90
C LYS A 55 9.38 12.09 9.18
N ASN A 56 10.20 13.13 9.37
CA ASN A 56 10.20 13.98 10.56
C ASN A 56 9.21 15.15 10.47
N GLU A 57 8.51 15.32 9.35
CA GLU A 57 7.45 16.32 9.25
C GLU A 57 6.31 15.98 10.21
N PRO A 58 5.66 16.97 10.85
CA PRO A 58 4.67 16.73 11.90
C PRO A 58 3.48 15.90 11.41
N GLU A 59 3.05 16.08 10.16
CA GLU A 59 1.99 15.29 9.56
C GLU A 59 2.39 13.82 9.39
N ASN A 60 3.62 13.55 8.94
CA ASN A 60 4.10 12.19 8.69
C ASN A 60 4.44 11.47 10.01
N MET A 61 4.98 12.19 11.00
CA MET A 61 5.15 11.70 12.37
C MET A 61 3.82 11.29 13.00
N LYS A 62 2.75 12.06 12.77
CA LYS A 62 1.41 11.71 13.23
C LYS A 62 0.92 10.41 12.58
N LEU A 63 1.08 10.27 11.26
CA LEU A 63 0.70 9.04 10.54
C LEU A 63 1.52 7.83 11.02
N LEU A 64 2.80 7.99 11.27
CA LEU A 64 3.66 6.94 11.81
C LEU A 64 3.22 6.50 13.20
N LYS A 65 2.93 7.46 14.08
CA LYS A 65 2.42 7.17 15.42
C LYS A 65 1.07 6.47 15.36
N GLU A 66 0.15 6.94 14.53
CA GLU A 66 -1.15 6.29 14.35
C GLU A 66 -1.00 4.85 13.83
N LEU A 67 -0.04 4.61 12.94
CA LEU A 67 0.25 3.28 12.43
C LEU A 67 0.77 2.36 13.55
N GLU A 68 1.75 2.83 14.33
CA GLU A 68 2.32 2.11 15.48
C GLU A 68 1.25 1.81 16.53
N ASP A 69 0.44 2.80 16.90
CA ASP A 69 -0.66 2.64 17.86
C ASP A 69 -1.67 1.58 17.37
N THR A 70 -2.01 1.58 16.07
CA THR A 70 -2.91 0.54 15.51
C THR A 70 -2.29 -0.83 15.46
N GLU A 71 -0.98 -0.93 15.20
CA GLU A 71 -0.26 -2.20 15.17
C GLU A 71 -0.22 -2.82 16.57
N GLN A 72 0.04 -2.03 17.61
CA GLN A 72 0.01 -2.49 19.00
C GLN A 72 -1.37 -3.02 19.38
N VAL A 73 -2.44 -2.31 19.03
CA VAL A 73 -3.82 -2.77 19.27
C VAL A 73 -4.12 -4.05 18.52
N LEU A 74 -3.69 -4.17 17.25
CA LEU A 74 -3.86 -5.40 16.48
C LEU A 74 -3.11 -6.57 17.10
N GLN A 75 -1.87 -6.38 17.53
CA GLN A 75 -1.08 -7.41 18.20
C GLN A 75 -1.74 -7.87 19.50
N GLN A 76 -2.24 -6.94 20.30
CA GLN A 76 -2.98 -7.26 21.52
C GLN A 76 -4.26 -8.07 21.22
N LEU A 77 -5.08 -7.62 20.27
CA LEU A 77 -6.30 -8.32 19.87
C LEU A 77 -6.01 -9.72 19.32
N LEU A 78 -4.93 -9.87 18.56
CA LEU A 78 -4.49 -11.16 18.06
C LEU A 78 -4.08 -12.08 19.22
N GLU A 79 -3.36 -11.57 20.22
CA GLU A 79 -2.97 -12.35 21.39
C GLU A 79 -4.18 -12.80 22.22
N GLU A 80 -5.13 -11.90 22.46
CA GLU A 80 -6.40 -12.21 23.14
C GLU A 80 -7.21 -13.26 22.36
N SER A 81 -7.23 -13.15 21.03
CA SER A 81 -7.97 -14.06 20.15
C SER A 81 -7.45 -15.49 20.15
N LYS A 82 -6.17 -15.72 20.46
CA LYS A 82 -5.59 -17.08 20.53
C LYS A 82 -6.29 -17.98 21.54
N THR A 83 -6.86 -17.37 22.59
CA THR A 83 -7.57 -18.09 23.65
C THR A 83 -9.05 -18.31 23.32
N MET A 84 -9.54 -17.70 22.23
CA MET A 84 -10.92 -17.78 21.80
C MET A 84 -11.14 -18.88 20.75
N THR A 85 -12.33 -19.46 20.79
CA THR A 85 -12.83 -20.36 19.75
C THR A 85 -14.05 -19.71 19.09
N ARG A 86 -14.49 -20.26 17.95
CA ARG A 86 -15.65 -19.74 17.21
C ARG A 86 -16.94 -19.63 18.05
N ASN A 87 -17.08 -20.46 19.09
CA ASN A 87 -18.26 -20.49 19.96
C ASN A 87 -18.06 -19.70 21.26
N SER A 88 -16.89 -19.08 21.46
CA SER A 88 -16.63 -18.25 22.64
C SER A 88 -17.55 -17.02 22.64
N VAL A 89 -18.11 -16.70 23.80
CA VAL A 89 -18.92 -15.49 24.00
C VAL A 89 -18.04 -14.28 23.68
N GLY A 90 -18.50 -13.40 22.79
CA GLY A 90 -17.74 -12.23 22.35
C GLY A 90 -16.78 -12.47 21.16
N ALA A 91 -16.71 -13.68 20.59
CA ALA A 91 -15.86 -13.97 19.43
C ALA A 91 -16.19 -13.08 18.21
N THR A 92 -17.49 -12.84 17.95
CA THR A 92 -17.92 -11.93 16.88
C THR A 92 -17.46 -10.50 17.13
N GLU A 93 -17.57 -10.01 18.37
CA GLU A 93 -17.13 -8.66 18.74
C GLU A 93 -15.61 -8.51 18.60
N MET A 94 -14.84 -9.54 18.94
CA MET A 94 -13.39 -9.54 18.74
C MET A 94 -13.01 -9.50 17.25
N MET A 95 -13.71 -10.25 16.40
CA MET A 95 -13.51 -10.20 14.95
C MET A 95 -13.85 -8.82 14.36
N ASP A 96 -14.93 -8.19 14.84
CA ASP A 96 -15.27 -6.82 14.43
C ASP A 96 -14.18 -5.81 14.84
N LYS A 97 -13.66 -5.92 16.07
CA LYS A 97 -12.54 -5.09 16.54
C LYS A 97 -11.28 -5.27 15.70
N LEU A 98 -10.94 -6.52 15.35
CA LEU A 98 -9.82 -6.82 14.46
C LEU A 98 -10.02 -6.21 13.08
N LEU A 99 -11.21 -6.34 12.50
CA LEU A 99 -11.53 -5.79 11.18
C LEU A 99 -11.44 -4.26 11.16
N ILE A 100 -11.98 -3.59 12.19
CA ILE A 100 -11.92 -2.12 12.31
C ILE A 100 -10.47 -1.65 12.39
N ASN A 101 -9.66 -2.25 13.26
CA ASN A 101 -8.26 -1.85 13.42
C ASN A 101 -7.41 -2.20 12.18
N TRP A 102 -7.69 -3.32 11.52
CA TRP A 102 -7.04 -3.70 10.26
C TRP A 102 -7.33 -2.69 9.15
N ASN A 103 -8.58 -2.26 9.02
CA ASN A 103 -8.97 -1.24 8.04
C ASN A 103 -8.30 0.11 8.34
N LYS A 104 -8.16 0.47 9.62
CA LYS A 104 -7.45 1.69 10.03
C LYS A 104 -5.96 1.59 9.66
N TYR A 105 -5.28 0.51 10.05
CA TYR A 105 -3.88 0.25 9.71
C TYR A 105 -3.64 0.32 8.20
N LYS A 106 -4.46 -0.40 7.41
CA LYS A 106 -4.37 -0.41 5.94
C LYS A 106 -4.56 0.98 5.35
N THR A 107 -5.47 1.78 5.90
CA THR A 107 -5.74 3.14 5.42
C THR A 107 -4.56 4.06 5.70
N THR A 108 -4.03 4.05 6.92
CA THR A 108 -2.87 4.86 7.33
C THR A 108 -1.62 4.47 6.53
N TYR A 109 -1.35 3.17 6.39
CA TYR A 109 -0.26 2.68 5.54
C TYR A 109 -0.42 3.13 4.09
N GLY A 110 -1.63 3.05 3.54
CA GLY A 110 -1.93 3.51 2.18
C GLY A 110 -1.76 5.02 1.99
N GLN A 111 -1.93 5.83 3.02
CA GLN A 111 -1.64 7.28 2.97
C GLN A 111 -0.14 7.54 2.92
N ILE A 112 0.64 6.89 3.80
CA ILE A 112 2.11 6.99 3.81
C ILE A 112 2.67 6.53 2.46
N ARG A 113 2.22 5.38 1.96
CA ARG A 113 2.69 4.82 0.70
C ARG A 113 2.38 5.73 -0.49
N ARG A 114 1.19 6.32 -0.56
CA ARG A 114 0.84 7.28 -1.63
C ARG A 114 1.73 8.52 -1.61
N LYS A 115 2.08 9.06 -0.43
CA LYS A 115 3.02 10.18 -0.32
C LYS A 115 4.39 9.82 -0.89
N ILE A 116 4.88 8.64 -0.53
CA ILE A 116 6.15 8.10 -1.00
C ILE A 116 6.13 7.87 -2.53
N ASP A 117 5.11 7.19 -3.04
CA ASP A 117 5.01 6.84 -4.46
C ASP A 117 4.86 8.10 -5.33
N MET A 118 4.08 9.10 -4.90
CA MET A 118 3.94 10.37 -5.62
C MET A 118 5.26 11.13 -5.73
N ALA A 119 6.11 11.08 -4.70
CA ALA A 119 7.39 11.74 -4.72
C ALA A 119 8.49 10.97 -5.47
N CYS A 120 8.45 9.63 -5.46
CA CYS A 120 9.34 8.82 -6.28
C CYS A 120 9.11 9.07 -7.78
N LEU A 121 7.87 9.35 -8.19
CA LEU A 121 7.56 9.74 -9.58
C LEU A 121 8.20 11.08 -9.98
N SER A 122 8.43 12.02 -9.05
CA SER A 122 9.10 13.28 -9.33
C SER A 122 10.63 13.19 -9.36
N ASP A 123 11.22 12.30 -8.55
CA ASP A 123 12.69 12.14 -8.47
C ASP A 123 13.25 11.24 -9.58
N ILE A 124 12.47 10.28 -10.09
CA ILE A 124 12.89 9.39 -11.20
C ILE A 124 12.56 10.04 -12.55
N ARG A 125 12.85 11.34 -12.74
CA ARG A 125 12.64 12.02 -14.03
C ARG A 125 13.84 11.85 -14.95
#